data_AF-A0A1M5KVQ3-F1
#
_entry.id   AF-A0A1M5KVQ3-F1
#
_cell.length_a   1.000
_cell.length_b   1.000
_cell.length_c   1.000
_cell.angle_alpha   90.00
_cell.angle_beta   90.00
_cell.angle_gamma   90.00
#
_symmetry.space_group_name_H-M   'P 1'
#
loop_
_entity.id
_entity.type
_entity.pdbx_description
1 polymer ?
#
loop_
_entity_poly.entity_id
_entity_poly.type
_entity_poly.pdbx_seq_one_letter_code
_entity_poly.pdbx_strand_id
1 'polypeptide(L)'
;MRENTINKLQKAYDFFNQGLYKQAEILYLGVLDKLDKEDLELYKQALHGLGYVKIELDQYQEATEMFLQLLSLAEQEGNNEEKAIAYHQLGMAERKARNYERAMTYFDEEIAIYDTSSPDFHLGYAAAYYEYGTVFMLQDDLETAKEYLEKSVSHAERTDDLVLLGYAYRNLGDVYQAMDEGQKALVFYQSALESLHRGDSPQAAEDVKSRMVGVLQDLENGKSTLN
;
A
#
# COMPACT_ATOMS: atom_id res chain seq x y z
N MET A 1 -33.81 2.08 -5.00
CA MET A 1 -33.05 1.48 -3.87
C MET A 1 -31.56 1.51 -4.17
N ARG A 2 -31.11 0.90 -5.29
CA ARG A 2 -29.71 0.88 -5.75
C ARG A 2 -29.01 2.25 -5.86
N GLU A 3 -29.66 3.24 -6.47
CA GLU A 3 -29.11 4.61 -6.59
C GLU A 3 -28.83 5.26 -5.23
N ASN A 4 -29.69 5.02 -4.23
CA ASN A 4 -29.46 5.51 -2.86
C ASN A 4 -28.24 4.82 -2.22
N THR A 5 -28.03 3.53 -2.48
CA THR A 5 -26.84 2.81 -2.03
C THR A 5 -25.57 3.40 -2.64
N ILE A 6 -25.56 3.63 -3.95
CA ILE A 6 -24.42 4.23 -4.67
C ILE A 6 -24.08 5.60 -4.09
N ASN A 7 -25.08 6.46 -3.88
CA ASN A 7 -24.87 7.78 -3.29
C ASN A 7 -24.30 7.72 -1.87
N LYS A 8 -24.68 6.71 -1.08
CA LYS A 8 -24.10 6.51 0.26
C LYS A 8 -22.66 6.01 0.22
N LEU A 9 -22.34 5.09 -0.69
CA LEU A 9 -20.97 4.62 -0.89
C LEU A 9 -20.05 5.76 -1.33
N GLN A 10 -20.50 6.59 -2.27
CA GLN A 10 -19.76 7.79 -2.67
C GLN A 10 -19.53 8.73 -1.49
N LYS A 11 -20.58 8.99 -0.69
CA LYS A 11 -20.44 9.86 0.49
C LYS A 11 -19.52 9.26 1.56
N ALA A 12 -19.54 7.93 1.74
CA ALA A 12 -18.62 7.24 2.66
C ALA A 12 -17.17 7.39 2.20
N TYR A 13 -16.93 7.23 0.90
CA TYR A 13 -15.63 7.45 0.27
C TYR A 13 -15.15 8.91 0.42
N ASP A 14 -16.03 9.89 0.22
CA ASP A 14 -15.70 11.30 0.40
C ASP A 14 -15.32 11.61 1.87
N PHE A 15 -16.01 10.99 2.84
CA PHE A 15 -15.64 11.10 4.26
C PHE A 15 -14.30 10.43 4.55
N PHE A 16 -14.02 9.28 3.97
CA PHE A 16 -12.73 8.61 4.10
C PHE A 16 -11.59 9.52 3.62
N ASN A 17 -11.71 10.12 2.44
CA ASN A 17 -10.71 11.04 1.90
C ASN A 17 -10.52 12.32 2.72
N GLN A 18 -11.52 12.70 3.53
CA GLN A 18 -11.44 13.83 4.46
C GLN A 18 -10.87 13.43 5.83
N GLY A 19 -10.48 12.17 6.03
CA GLY A 19 -10.05 11.64 7.33
C GLY A 19 -11.19 11.46 8.34
N LEU A 20 -12.45 11.55 7.89
CA LEU A 20 -13.65 11.41 8.73
C LEU A 20 -14.06 9.94 8.85
N TYR A 21 -13.12 9.09 9.29
CA TYR A 21 -13.24 7.62 9.25
C TYR A 21 -14.46 7.09 10.01
N LYS A 22 -14.80 7.67 11.18
CA LYS A 22 -16.00 7.27 11.93
C LYS A 22 -17.30 7.57 11.18
N GLN A 23 -17.35 8.63 10.38
CA GLN A 23 -18.52 8.94 9.57
C GLN A 23 -18.61 8.02 8.35
N ALA A 24 -17.47 7.71 7.73
CA ALA A 24 -17.39 6.71 6.67
C ALA A 24 -17.83 5.32 7.17
N GLU A 25 -17.36 4.90 8.35
CA GLU A 25 -17.70 3.64 9.02
C GLU A 25 -19.22 3.47 9.14
N ILE A 26 -19.92 4.48 9.67
CA ILE A 26 -21.38 4.47 9.83
C ILE A 26 -22.09 4.28 8.49
N LEU A 27 -21.61 4.93 7.43
CA LEU A 27 -22.23 4.83 6.11
C LEU A 27 -22.00 3.46 5.46
N TYR A 28 -20.78 2.91 5.54
CA TYR A 28 -20.49 1.58 5.00
C TYR A 28 -21.27 0.49 5.74
N LEU A 29 -21.31 0.51 7.08
CA LEU A 29 -22.12 -0.43 7.87
C LEU A 29 -23.61 -0.30 7.52
N GLY A 30 -24.13 0.92 7.44
CA GLY A 30 -25.52 1.16 7.08
C GLY A 30 -25.88 0.80 5.63
N VAL A 31 -24.90 0.65 4.74
CA VAL A 31 -25.06 0.04 3.41
C VAL A 31 -25.11 -1.49 3.55
N LEU A 32 -24.11 -2.09 4.21
CA LEU A 32 -24.01 -3.55 4.38
C LEU A 32 -25.24 -4.14 5.08
N ASP A 33 -25.79 -3.49 6.10
CA ASP A 33 -26.99 -3.91 6.82
C ASP A 33 -28.26 -3.99 5.94
N LYS A 34 -28.27 -3.25 4.82
CA LYS A 34 -29.44 -3.11 3.94
C LYS A 34 -29.27 -3.78 2.60
N LEU A 35 -28.03 -4.16 2.27
CA LEU A 35 -27.73 -4.77 0.99
C LEU A 35 -28.01 -6.27 1.10
N ASP A 36 -28.80 -6.77 0.16
CA ASP A 36 -28.80 -8.21 -0.08
C ASP A 36 -27.46 -8.58 -0.74
N LYS A 37 -26.91 -9.76 -0.39
CA LYS A 37 -25.67 -10.28 -0.97
C LYS A 37 -25.81 -10.56 -2.48
N GLU A 38 -27.02 -10.47 -3.03
CA GLU A 38 -27.30 -10.56 -4.46
C GLU A 38 -26.79 -9.35 -5.28
N ASP A 39 -26.68 -8.13 -4.71
CA ASP A 39 -25.99 -6.99 -5.38
C ASP A 39 -24.50 -7.01 -5.05
N LEU A 40 -23.84 -8.07 -5.51
CA LEU A 40 -22.51 -8.48 -5.09
C LEU A 40 -21.44 -7.41 -5.35
N GLU A 41 -21.57 -6.64 -6.43
CA GLU A 41 -20.64 -5.56 -6.76
C GLU A 41 -20.66 -4.46 -5.68
N LEU A 42 -21.84 -3.95 -5.34
CA LEU A 42 -21.96 -2.92 -4.29
C LEU A 42 -21.60 -3.47 -2.91
N TYR A 43 -21.82 -4.77 -2.68
CA TYR A 43 -21.42 -5.45 -1.44
C TYR A 43 -19.90 -5.46 -1.30
N LYS A 44 -19.19 -5.89 -2.34
CA LYS A 44 -17.72 -5.91 -2.38
C LYS A 44 -17.14 -4.51 -2.18
N GLN A 45 -17.68 -3.51 -2.87
CA GLN A 45 -17.26 -2.10 -2.70
C GLN A 45 -17.44 -1.62 -1.26
N ALA A 46 -18.55 -1.95 -0.62
CA ALA A 46 -18.81 -1.59 0.78
C ALA A 46 -17.85 -2.29 1.75
N LEU A 47 -17.58 -3.59 1.55
CA LEU A 47 -16.61 -4.35 2.35
C LEU A 47 -15.20 -3.78 2.19
N HIS A 48 -14.79 -3.48 0.97
CA HIS A 48 -13.46 -2.93 0.68
C HIS A 48 -13.26 -1.57 1.36
N GLY A 49 -14.22 -0.66 1.19
CA GLY A 49 -14.18 0.65 1.85
C GLY A 49 -14.21 0.56 3.38
N LEU A 50 -15.02 -0.35 3.94
CA LEU A 50 -15.05 -0.59 5.37
C LEU A 50 -13.71 -1.17 5.88
N GLY A 51 -13.10 -2.10 5.15
CA GLY A 51 -11.79 -2.67 5.49
C GLY A 51 -10.71 -1.59 5.62
N TYR A 52 -10.64 -0.66 4.67
CA TYR A 52 -9.72 0.49 4.77
C TYR A 52 -10.04 1.40 5.94
N VAL A 53 -11.32 1.72 6.17
CA VAL A 53 -11.74 2.50 7.34
C VAL A 53 -11.30 1.82 8.64
N LYS A 54 -11.39 0.49 8.72
CA LYS A 54 -10.94 -0.28 9.89
C LYS A 54 -9.42 -0.22 10.07
N ILE A 55 -8.63 -0.25 8.99
CA ILE A 55 -7.18 -0.02 9.06
C ILE A 55 -6.88 1.37 9.64
N GLU A 56 -7.52 2.43 9.13
CA GLU A 56 -7.28 3.81 9.59
C GLU A 56 -7.75 4.07 11.03
N LEU A 57 -8.60 3.20 11.57
CA LEU A 57 -9.07 3.23 12.95
C LEU A 57 -8.27 2.30 13.88
N ASP A 58 -7.17 1.72 13.39
CA ASP A 58 -6.35 0.71 14.07
C ASP A 58 -7.12 -0.57 14.48
N GLN A 59 -8.26 -0.83 13.82
CA GLN A 59 -9.13 -1.99 14.03
C GLN A 59 -8.75 -3.13 13.07
N TYR A 60 -7.49 -3.57 13.12
CA TYR A 60 -6.93 -4.47 12.10
C TYR A 60 -7.62 -5.83 12.03
N GLN A 61 -8.05 -6.40 13.15
CA GLN A 61 -8.78 -7.67 13.15
C GLN A 61 -10.11 -7.57 12.39
N GLU A 62 -10.85 -6.48 12.58
CA GLU A 62 -12.10 -6.23 11.85
C GLU A 62 -11.83 -5.97 10.36
N ALA A 63 -10.71 -5.32 10.01
CA ALA A 63 -10.28 -5.16 8.62
C ALA A 63 -10.00 -6.53 7.96
N THR A 64 -9.23 -7.39 8.64
CA THR A 64 -8.95 -8.76 8.18
C THR A 64 -10.23 -9.55 7.95
N GLU A 65 -11.24 -9.42 8.81
CA GLU A 65 -12.55 -10.08 8.61
C GLU A 65 -13.26 -9.62 7.34
N MET A 66 -13.19 -8.32 6.99
CA MET A 66 -13.80 -7.80 5.76
C MET A 66 -13.05 -8.32 4.52
N PHE A 67 -11.71 -8.32 4.54
CA PHE A 67 -10.92 -8.80 3.42
C PHE A 67 -10.97 -10.32 3.24
N LEU A 68 -11.13 -11.10 4.32
CA LEU A 68 -11.41 -12.54 4.21
C LEU A 68 -12.79 -12.82 3.57
N GLN A 69 -13.79 -11.97 3.81
CA GLN A 69 -15.07 -12.08 3.09
C GLN A 69 -14.88 -11.79 1.59
N LEU A 70 -14.11 -10.76 1.23
CA LEU A 70 -13.79 -10.46 -0.17
C LEU A 70 -13.04 -11.62 -0.84
N LEU A 71 -12.04 -12.20 -0.16
CA LEU A 71 -11.32 -13.37 -0.65
C LEU A 71 -12.27 -14.55 -0.91
N SER A 72 -13.16 -14.85 0.04
CA SER A 72 -14.12 -15.95 -0.11
C SER A 72 -15.07 -15.74 -1.29
N LEU A 73 -15.49 -14.51 -1.56
CA LEU A 73 -16.33 -14.18 -2.71
C LEU A 73 -15.55 -14.36 -4.02
N ALA A 74 -14.32 -13.87 -4.08
CA ALA A 74 -13.46 -14.03 -5.26
C ALA A 74 -13.15 -15.51 -5.55
N GLU A 75 -12.97 -16.34 -4.52
CA GLU A 75 -12.83 -17.80 -4.64
C GLU A 75 -14.08 -18.47 -5.20
N GLN A 76 -15.27 -18.08 -4.74
CA GLN A 76 -16.53 -18.63 -5.22
C GLN A 76 -16.78 -18.31 -6.70
N GLU A 77 -16.33 -17.14 -7.16
CA GLU A 77 -16.43 -16.73 -8.56
C GLU A 77 -15.28 -17.27 -9.44
N GLY A 78 -14.22 -17.82 -8.83
CA GLY A 78 -13.00 -18.21 -9.54
C GLY A 78 -12.23 -17.00 -10.12
N ASN A 79 -12.39 -15.82 -9.51
CA ASN A 79 -11.78 -14.58 -9.98
C ASN A 79 -10.39 -14.40 -9.36
N ASN A 80 -9.34 -14.80 -10.09
CA ASN A 80 -7.96 -14.72 -9.62
C ASN A 80 -7.49 -13.26 -9.38
N GLU A 81 -7.96 -12.30 -10.17
CA GLU A 81 -7.60 -10.89 -9.99
C GLU A 81 -8.11 -10.36 -8.65
N GLU A 82 -9.39 -10.59 -8.34
CA GLU A 82 -9.98 -10.20 -7.06
C GLU A 82 -9.36 -10.97 -5.87
N LYS A 83 -8.96 -12.23 -6.07
CA LYS A 83 -8.22 -12.98 -5.04
C LYS A 83 -6.87 -12.33 -4.73
N ALA A 84 -6.12 -11.95 -5.75
CA ALA A 84 -4.83 -11.28 -5.58
C ALA A 84 -5.00 -9.94 -4.84
N ILE A 85 -6.01 -9.15 -5.22
CA ILE A 85 -6.36 -7.91 -4.52
C ILE A 85 -6.71 -8.18 -3.05
N ALA A 86 -7.54 -9.19 -2.77
CA ALA A 86 -7.91 -9.52 -1.39
C ALA A 86 -6.71 -9.95 -0.55
N TYR A 87 -5.80 -10.75 -1.11
CA TYR A 87 -4.55 -11.12 -0.45
C TYR A 87 -3.65 -9.91 -0.19
N HIS A 88 -3.53 -8.99 -1.14
CA HIS A 88 -2.81 -7.75 -0.94
C HIS A 88 -3.32 -6.98 0.28
N GLN A 89 -4.65 -6.79 0.38
CA GLN A 89 -5.27 -6.07 1.49
C GLN A 89 -5.10 -6.79 2.83
N LEU A 90 -5.20 -8.12 2.84
CA LEU A 90 -4.93 -8.94 4.02
C LEU A 90 -3.48 -8.76 4.48
N GLY A 91 -2.53 -8.79 3.54
CA GLY A 91 -1.12 -8.55 3.82
C GLY A 91 -0.87 -7.17 4.43
N MET A 92 -1.47 -6.13 3.87
CA MET A 92 -1.40 -4.77 4.42
C MET A 92 -1.98 -4.67 5.83
N ALA A 93 -3.15 -5.27 6.08
CA ALA A 93 -3.80 -5.27 7.39
C ALA A 93 -2.93 -5.97 8.45
N GLU A 94 -2.38 -7.15 8.14
CA GLU A 94 -1.50 -7.88 9.04
C GLU A 94 -0.17 -7.15 9.27
N ARG A 95 0.39 -6.50 8.25
CA ARG A 95 1.60 -5.66 8.41
C ARG A 95 1.34 -4.51 9.38
N LYS A 96 0.21 -3.82 9.25
CA LYS A 96 -0.20 -2.74 10.16
C LYS A 96 -0.41 -3.26 11.59
N ALA A 97 -0.95 -4.48 11.73
CA ALA A 97 -1.05 -5.19 13.00
C ALA A 97 0.29 -5.72 13.54
N ARG A 98 1.40 -5.54 12.80
CA ARG A 98 2.75 -6.06 13.09
C ARG A 98 2.86 -7.59 13.10
N ASN A 99 1.92 -8.27 12.43
CA ASN A 99 1.96 -9.72 12.20
C ASN A 99 2.73 -10.01 10.90
N TYR A 100 4.03 -9.71 10.89
CA TYR A 100 4.85 -9.70 9.67
C TYR A 100 4.89 -11.03 8.92
N GLU A 101 4.97 -12.16 9.62
CA GLU A 101 4.96 -13.50 8.99
C GLU A 101 3.64 -13.78 8.25
N ARG A 102 2.50 -13.41 8.85
CA ARG A 102 1.19 -13.54 8.20
C ARG A 102 1.06 -12.58 7.02
N ALA A 103 1.58 -11.36 7.14
CA ALA A 103 1.58 -10.41 6.04
C ALA A 103 2.33 -10.97 4.82
N MET A 104 3.56 -11.47 5.03
CA MET A 104 4.36 -12.10 3.98
C MET A 104 3.66 -13.32 3.36
N THR A 105 3.02 -14.16 4.18
CA THR A 105 2.24 -15.31 3.66
C THR A 105 1.15 -14.85 2.68
N TYR A 106 0.45 -13.75 2.96
CA TYR A 106 -0.56 -13.24 2.03
C TYR A 106 0.06 -12.64 0.77
N PHE A 107 1.20 -11.94 0.87
CA PHE A 107 1.91 -11.44 -0.31
C PHE A 107 2.46 -12.58 -1.19
N ASP A 108 2.86 -13.71 -0.59
CA ASP A 108 3.26 -14.91 -1.35
C ASP A 108 2.09 -15.50 -2.14
N GLU A 109 0.90 -15.59 -1.53
CA GLU A 109 -0.31 -16.04 -2.21
C GLU A 109 -0.72 -15.10 -3.35
N GLU A 110 -0.56 -13.78 -3.16
CA GLU A 110 -0.75 -12.77 -4.21
C GLU A 110 0.22 -13.00 -5.38
N ILE A 111 1.52 -13.12 -5.10
CA ILE A 111 2.57 -13.33 -6.11
C ILE A 111 2.36 -14.65 -6.86
N ALA A 112 1.98 -15.73 -6.16
CA ALA A 112 1.70 -17.03 -6.79
C ALA A 112 0.55 -16.96 -7.81
N ILE A 113 -0.44 -16.10 -7.58
CA ILE A 113 -1.50 -15.84 -8.56
C ILE A 113 -0.92 -15.14 -9.78
N TYR A 114 -0.09 -14.10 -9.61
CA TYR A 114 0.54 -13.43 -10.74
C TYR A 114 1.41 -14.39 -11.55
N ASP A 115 2.24 -15.22 -10.89
CA ASP A 115 3.11 -16.19 -11.57
C ASP A 115 2.33 -17.18 -12.45
N THR A 116 1.13 -17.58 -12.01
CA THR A 116 0.33 -18.60 -12.69
C THR A 116 -0.67 -18.05 -13.69
N SER A 117 -1.20 -16.85 -13.44
CA SER A 117 -2.35 -16.30 -14.16
C SER A 117 -2.07 -14.99 -14.88
N SER A 118 -1.06 -14.23 -14.46
CA SER A 118 -0.78 -12.88 -14.96
C SER A 118 0.71 -12.47 -14.83
N PRO A 119 1.65 -13.23 -15.43
CA PRO A 119 3.08 -13.03 -15.21
C PRO A 119 3.62 -11.69 -15.75
N ASP A 120 2.90 -11.05 -16.67
CA ASP A 120 3.23 -9.74 -17.23
C ASP A 120 2.59 -8.57 -16.45
N PHE A 121 1.88 -8.85 -15.34
CA PHE A 121 1.24 -7.81 -14.52
C PHE A 121 2.23 -7.12 -13.57
N HIS A 122 3.13 -6.32 -14.15
CA HIS A 122 4.20 -5.66 -13.41
C HIS A 122 3.72 -4.76 -12.27
N LEU A 123 2.53 -4.17 -12.37
CA LEU A 123 1.96 -3.33 -11.32
C LEU A 123 1.76 -4.11 -10.02
N GLY A 124 1.17 -5.31 -10.09
CA GLY A 124 0.94 -6.17 -8.92
C GLY A 124 2.24 -6.62 -8.26
N TYR A 125 3.20 -7.10 -9.05
CA TYR A 125 4.53 -7.46 -8.52
C TYR A 125 5.24 -6.28 -7.85
N ALA A 126 5.19 -5.09 -8.46
CA ALA A 126 5.80 -3.90 -7.90
C ALA A 126 5.21 -3.56 -6.52
N ALA A 127 3.88 -3.63 -6.39
CA ALA A 127 3.18 -3.39 -5.13
C ALA A 127 3.50 -4.47 -4.07
N ALA A 128 3.44 -5.76 -4.43
CA ALA A 128 3.75 -6.84 -3.50
C ALA A 128 5.21 -6.77 -2.99
N TYR A 129 6.18 -6.54 -3.88
CA TYR A 129 7.58 -6.40 -3.49
C TYR A 129 7.85 -5.10 -2.70
N TYR A 130 7.10 -4.02 -2.95
CA TYR A 130 7.16 -2.81 -2.15
C TYR A 130 6.72 -3.09 -0.69
N GLU A 131 5.65 -3.85 -0.52
CA GLU A 131 5.14 -4.24 0.79
C GLU A 131 6.13 -5.16 1.52
N TYR A 132 6.74 -6.13 0.84
CA TYR A 132 7.84 -6.94 1.36
C TYR A 132 9.00 -6.10 1.89
N GLY A 133 9.49 -5.18 1.05
CA GLY A 133 10.55 -4.25 1.43
C GLY A 133 10.19 -3.47 2.69
N THR A 134 8.96 -2.99 2.76
CA THR A 134 8.42 -2.27 3.93
C THR A 134 8.36 -3.15 5.18
N VAL A 135 7.98 -4.43 5.06
CA VAL A 135 7.98 -5.38 6.18
C VAL A 135 9.40 -5.56 6.74
N PHE A 136 10.39 -5.81 5.87
CA PHE A 136 11.77 -6.00 6.32
C PHE A 136 12.39 -4.73 6.92
N MET A 137 12.05 -3.54 6.40
CA MET A 137 12.43 -2.28 7.05
C MET A 137 11.87 -2.18 8.48
N LEU A 138 10.62 -2.58 8.71
CA LEU A 138 10.02 -2.57 10.04
C LEU A 138 10.64 -3.61 10.98
N GLN A 139 11.32 -4.62 10.44
CA GLN A 139 12.08 -5.62 11.18
C GLN A 139 13.57 -5.27 11.33
N ASP A 140 14.01 -4.12 10.82
CA ASP A 140 15.41 -3.65 10.81
C ASP A 140 16.36 -4.55 9.98
N ASP A 141 15.81 -5.35 9.06
CA ASP A 141 16.57 -6.14 8.09
C ASP A 141 16.74 -5.32 6.80
N LEU A 142 17.68 -4.39 6.85
CA LEU A 142 17.87 -3.38 5.80
C LEU A 142 18.40 -3.99 4.49
N GLU A 143 19.25 -5.01 4.57
CA GLU A 143 19.76 -5.73 3.40
C GLU A 143 18.64 -6.43 2.65
N THR A 144 17.78 -7.18 3.33
CA THR A 144 16.66 -7.87 2.69
C THR A 144 15.61 -6.87 2.19
N ALA A 145 15.34 -5.81 2.96
CA ALA A 145 14.47 -4.72 2.52
C ALA A 145 14.93 -4.11 1.19
N LYS A 146 16.23 -3.82 1.07
CA LYS A 146 16.83 -3.31 -0.16
C LYS A 146 16.59 -4.24 -1.34
N GLU A 147 16.85 -5.54 -1.19
CA GLU A 147 16.67 -6.52 -2.27
C GLU A 147 15.23 -6.55 -2.80
N TYR A 148 14.23 -6.52 -1.91
CA TYR A 148 12.83 -6.50 -2.32
C TYR A 148 12.41 -5.16 -2.92
N LEU A 149 12.89 -4.03 -2.40
CA LEU A 149 12.61 -2.72 -2.98
C LEU A 149 13.28 -2.54 -4.36
N GLU A 150 14.45 -3.11 -4.60
CA GLU A 150 15.08 -3.15 -5.92
C GLU A 150 14.24 -3.96 -6.93
N LYS A 151 13.65 -5.09 -6.50
CA LYS A 151 12.66 -5.82 -7.32
C LYS A 151 11.42 -4.96 -7.58
N SER A 152 10.90 -4.28 -6.55
CA SER A 152 9.74 -3.38 -6.70
C SER A 152 10.00 -2.30 -7.75
N VAL A 153 11.13 -1.59 -7.68
CA VAL A 153 11.55 -0.60 -8.67
C VAL A 153 11.66 -1.21 -10.07
N SER A 154 12.33 -2.36 -10.21
CA SER A 154 12.49 -3.01 -11.52
C SER A 154 11.16 -3.35 -12.18
N HIS A 155 10.14 -3.74 -11.41
CA HIS A 155 8.80 -3.93 -11.92
C HIS A 155 8.07 -2.61 -12.18
N ALA A 156 8.16 -1.64 -11.27
CA ALA A 156 7.49 -0.34 -11.40
C ALA A 156 7.97 0.45 -12.63
N GLU A 157 9.27 0.37 -12.98
CA GLU A 157 9.85 0.97 -14.19
C GLU A 157 9.24 0.41 -15.50
N ARG A 158 8.58 -0.75 -15.43
CA ARG A 158 7.89 -1.40 -16.57
C ARG A 158 6.41 -1.05 -16.61
N THR A 159 5.96 -0.11 -15.79
CA THR A 159 4.58 0.37 -15.70
C THR A 159 4.50 1.86 -16.02
N ASP A 160 3.30 2.35 -16.30
CA ASP A 160 3.02 3.79 -16.42
C ASP A 160 2.68 4.44 -15.06
N ASP A 161 2.72 3.69 -13.95
CA ASP A 161 2.41 4.20 -12.61
C ASP A 161 3.65 4.90 -12.00
N LEU A 162 3.81 6.16 -12.37
CA LEU A 162 4.89 7.02 -11.88
C LEU A 162 4.80 7.30 -10.38
N VAL A 163 3.60 7.18 -9.78
CA VAL A 163 3.42 7.40 -8.34
C VAL A 163 3.96 6.22 -7.56
N LEU A 164 3.64 4.99 -7.97
CA LEU A 164 4.20 3.77 -7.39
C LEU A 164 5.73 3.73 -7.54
N LEU A 165 6.25 4.05 -8.74
CA LEU A 165 7.70 4.14 -8.97
C LEU A 165 8.36 5.16 -8.03
N GLY A 166 7.71 6.30 -7.83
CA GLY A 166 8.14 7.32 -6.87
C GLY A 166 8.22 6.81 -5.43
N TYR A 167 7.20 6.09 -4.97
CA TYR A 167 7.20 5.48 -3.62
C TYR A 167 8.28 4.40 -3.46
N ALA A 168 8.48 3.55 -4.47
CA ALA A 168 9.51 2.52 -4.44
C ALA A 168 10.93 3.13 -4.34
N TYR A 169 11.22 4.16 -5.13
CA TYR A 169 12.49 4.91 -5.01
C TYR A 169 12.62 5.60 -3.65
N ARG A 170 11.54 6.20 -3.13
CA ARG A 170 11.58 6.81 -1.79
C ARG A 170 11.97 5.79 -0.73
N ASN A 171 11.35 4.61 -0.72
CA ASN A 171 11.67 3.59 0.27
C ASN A 171 13.10 3.05 0.12
N LEU A 172 13.64 2.97 -1.10
CA LEU A 172 15.08 2.69 -1.27
C LEU A 172 15.94 3.80 -0.64
N GLY A 173 15.56 5.06 -0.83
CA GLY A 173 16.20 6.20 -0.17
C GLY A 173 16.19 6.07 1.36
N ASP A 174 15.05 5.68 1.93
CA ASP A 174 14.89 5.43 3.37
C ASP A 174 15.83 4.29 3.84
N VAL A 175 15.92 3.20 3.10
CA VAL A 175 16.83 2.08 3.42
C VAL A 175 18.29 2.53 3.39
N TYR A 176 18.72 3.23 2.34
CA TYR A 176 20.10 3.73 2.27
C TYR A 176 20.40 4.77 3.36
N GLN A 177 19.41 5.58 3.76
CA GLN A 177 19.58 6.48 4.89
C GLN A 177 19.77 5.70 6.20
N ALA A 178 18.96 4.66 6.43
CA ALA A 178 19.09 3.81 7.61
C ALA A 178 20.41 3.02 7.66
N MET A 179 21.01 2.76 6.50
CA MET A 179 22.35 2.16 6.36
C MET A 179 23.51 3.17 6.49
N ASP A 180 23.24 4.41 6.92
CA ASP A 180 24.22 5.52 6.97
C ASP A 180 24.83 5.88 5.60
N GLU A 181 24.19 5.48 4.50
CA GLU A 181 24.62 5.76 3.13
C GLU A 181 23.93 7.01 2.55
N GLY A 182 24.00 8.13 3.28
CA GLY A 182 23.23 9.36 2.98
C GLY A 182 23.41 9.89 1.55
N GLN A 183 24.59 9.76 0.94
CA GLN A 183 24.80 10.17 -0.45
C GLN A 183 24.01 9.32 -1.45
N LYS A 184 23.86 8.01 -1.20
CA LYS A 184 23.02 7.12 -2.01
C LYS A 184 21.54 7.39 -1.76
N ALA A 185 21.16 7.64 -0.50
CA ALA A 185 19.80 8.02 -0.14
C ALA A 185 19.32 9.23 -0.95
N LEU A 186 20.14 10.28 -1.05
CA LEU A 186 19.83 11.48 -1.85
C LEU A 186 19.63 11.18 -3.35
N VAL A 187 20.36 10.22 -3.92
CA VAL A 187 20.17 9.82 -5.33
C VAL A 187 18.78 9.21 -5.51
N PHE A 188 18.39 8.28 -4.65
CA PHE A 188 17.08 7.64 -4.72
C PHE A 188 15.93 8.59 -4.41
N TYR A 189 16.10 9.50 -3.44
CA TYR A 189 15.10 10.55 -3.20
C TYR A 189 14.95 11.50 -4.40
N GLN A 190 16.04 11.82 -5.11
CA GLN A 190 15.95 12.64 -6.32
C GLN A 190 15.17 11.91 -7.44
N SER A 191 15.39 10.61 -7.63
CA SER A 191 14.60 9.78 -8.56
C SER A 191 13.14 9.70 -8.14
N ALA A 192 12.85 9.58 -6.84
CA ALA A 192 11.49 9.60 -6.31
C ALA A 192 10.78 10.94 -6.61
N LEU A 193 11.45 12.08 -6.37
CA LEU A 193 10.90 13.41 -6.69
C LEU A 193 10.57 13.57 -8.16
N GLU A 194 11.45 13.13 -9.06
CA GLU A 194 11.22 13.22 -10.49
C GLU A 194 9.97 12.43 -10.90
N SER A 195 9.87 11.17 -10.45
CA SER A 195 8.72 10.31 -10.74
C SER A 195 7.42 10.88 -10.18
N LEU A 196 7.40 11.34 -8.92
CA LEU A 196 6.21 11.90 -8.27
C LEU A 196 5.75 13.22 -8.91
N HIS A 197 6.68 14.06 -9.36
CA HIS A 197 6.33 15.27 -10.11
C HIS A 197 5.72 14.95 -11.48
N ARG A 198 6.26 13.96 -12.19
CA ARG A 198 5.70 13.52 -13.48
C ARG A 198 4.37 12.78 -13.32
N GLY A 199 4.13 12.17 -12.15
CA GLY A 199 2.86 11.53 -11.78
C GLY A 199 1.85 12.48 -11.09
N ASP A 200 2.06 13.80 -11.15
CA ASP A 200 1.17 14.81 -10.57
C ASP A 200 0.80 14.58 -9.08
N SER A 201 1.75 14.10 -8.27
CA SER A 201 1.59 13.83 -6.83
C SER A 201 2.42 14.80 -5.96
N PRO A 202 2.02 16.09 -5.86
CA PRO A 202 2.82 17.12 -5.18
C PRO A 202 2.94 16.92 -3.67
N GLN A 203 1.94 16.31 -3.01
CA GLN A 203 1.99 16.02 -1.58
C GLN A 203 3.06 14.96 -1.27
N ALA A 204 3.11 13.89 -2.07
CA ALA A 204 4.13 12.86 -1.94
C ALA A 204 5.52 13.42 -2.26
N ALA A 205 5.64 14.30 -3.27
CA ALA A 205 6.90 14.96 -3.58
C ALA A 205 7.39 15.83 -2.39
N GLU A 206 6.50 16.48 -1.66
CA GLU A 206 6.88 17.28 -0.48
C GLU A 206 7.40 16.41 0.69
N ASP A 207 6.80 15.23 0.91
CA ASP A 207 7.33 14.23 1.87
C ASP A 207 8.78 13.86 1.53
N VAL A 208 9.08 13.58 0.26
CA VAL A 208 10.44 13.24 -0.17
C VAL A 208 11.41 14.41 0.04
N LYS A 209 11.01 15.66 -0.25
CA LYS A 209 11.88 16.83 0.03
C LYS A 209 12.21 16.95 1.51
N SER A 210 11.23 16.71 2.39
CA SER A 210 11.46 16.74 3.83
C SER A 210 12.53 15.73 4.27
N ARG A 211 12.47 14.50 3.72
CA ARG A 211 13.47 13.45 3.96
C ARG A 211 14.86 13.87 3.47
N MET A 212 14.95 14.45 2.28
CA MET A 212 16.23 14.94 1.73
C MET A 212 16.87 16.02 2.62
N VAL A 213 16.07 16.94 3.18
CA VAL A 213 16.58 17.96 4.11
C VAL A 213 17.20 17.32 5.34
N GLY A 214 16.57 16.28 5.91
CA GLY A 214 17.11 15.53 7.03
C GLY A 214 18.49 14.94 6.71
N VAL A 215 18.61 14.21 5.58
CA VAL A 215 19.89 13.63 5.16
C VAL A 215 20.98 14.68 4.95
N LEU A 216 20.64 15.83 4.36
CA LEU A 216 21.61 16.92 4.15
C LEU A 216 22.13 17.48 5.47
N GLN A 217 21.26 17.66 6.47
CA GLN A 217 21.65 18.10 7.81
C GLN A 217 22.57 17.08 8.49
N ASP A 218 22.27 15.79 8.39
CA ASP A 218 23.10 14.73 8.96
C ASP A 218 24.51 14.71 8.36
N LEU A 219 24.61 14.89 7.04
CA LEU A 219 25.89 14.97 6.32
C LEU A 219 26.70 16.22 6.68
N GLU A 220 26.04 17.36 6.91
CA GLU A 220 26.70 18.59 7.37
C GLU A 220 27.21 18.46 8.80
N ASN A 221 26.40 17.89 9.70
CA ASN A 221 26.75 17.67 11.09
C ASN A 221 27.93 16.68 11.22
N GLY A 222 27.92 15.58 10.46
CA GLY A 222 29.01 14.60 10.45
C GLY A 222 30.36 15.16 9.95
N LYS A 223 30.34 16.16 9.05
CA LYS A 223 31.55 16.89 8.64
C LYS A 223 32.06 17.85 9.72
N SER A 224 31.16 18.39 10.54
CA SER A 224 31.51 19.37 11.59
C SER A 224 32.21 18.74 12.80
N THR A 225 31.97 17.46 13.09
CA THR A 225 32.59 16.72 14.22
C THR A 225 34.01 16.21 13.94
N LEU A 226 34.53 16.40 12.73
CA LEU A 226 35.86 15.93 12.30
C LEU A 226 36.92 17.05 12.23
N ASN A 227 36.60 18.27 12.66
CA ASN A 227 37.52 19.43 12.69
C ASN A 227 37.93 19.83 14.11
#